data_AF-A0A2R5EV00-F1
#
_entry.id   AF-A0A2R5EV00-F1
#
_cell.length_a   1.000
_cell.length_b   1.000
_cell.length_c   1.000
_cell.angle_alpha   90.00
_cell.angle_beta   90.00
_cell.angle_gamma   90.00
#
_symmetry.space_group_name_H-M   'P 1'
#
loop_
_entity.id
_entity.type
_entity.pdbx_description
1 polymer ?
#
loop_
_entity_poly.entity_id
_entity_poly.type
_entity_poly.pdbx_seq_one_letter_code
_entity_poly.pdbx_strand_id
1 'polypeptide(L)' 'MIGIARAITDFSYCCYLSDLAVIQQHQQVGVGKQLVQHVQDRIGDECCLLLLAAPGAMDYYPKIGFEKAENAFLIKRKQ' A
#
# COMPACT_ATOMS: atom_id res chain seq x y z
N MET A 1 16.84 9.42 -4.79
CA MET A 1 15.52 8.77 -4.63
C MET A 1 15.15 8.78 -3.16
N ILE A 2 13.97 9.31 -2.78
CA ILE A 2 13.56 9.49 -1.37
C ILE A 2 12.49 8.48 -0.89
N GLY A 3 11.94 7.68 -1.81
CA GLY A 3 10.99 6.63 -1.50
C GLY A 3 10.65 5.79 -2.74
N ILE A 4 9.95 4.68 -2.52
CA ILE A 4 9.53 3.72 -3.54
C ILE A 4 8.19 3.10 -3.16
N ALA A 5 7.36 2.83 -4.16
CA ALA A 5 6.21 1.94 -4.08
C ALA A 5 6.35 0.86 -5.15
N ARG A 6 6.21 -0.42 -4.76
CA ARG A 6 6.19 -1.56 -5.68
C ARG A 6 4.87 -2.30 -5.53
N ALA A 7 4.16 -2.44 -6.64
CA ALA A 7 2.88 -3.13 -6.67
C ALA A 7 2.77 -4.07 -7.88
N ILE A 8 1.92 -5.08 -7.76
CA ILE A 8 1.61 -6.05 -8.82
C ILE A 8 0.10 -5.99 -9.05
N THR A 9 -0.34 -5.87 -10.29
CA THR A 9 -1.76 -5.75 -10.64
C THR A 9 -2.08 -6.48 -11.94
N ASP A 10 -3.32 -6.93 -12.05
CA ASP A 10 -3.93 -7.42 -13.29
C ASP A 10 -4.62 -6.29 -14.10
N PHE A 11 -4.63 -5.05 -13.60
CA PHE A 11 -5.34 -3.90 -14.14
C PHE A 11 -6.85 -4.10 -14.29
N SER A 12 -7.43 -5.06 -13.58
CA SER A 12 -8.86 -5.38 -13.66
C SER A 12 -9.51 -5.51 -12.30
N TYR A 13 -9.00 -6.37 -11.43
CA TYR A 13 -9.66 -6.66 -10.15
C TYR A 13 -8.83 -6.19 -8.96
N CYS A 14 -7.52 -6.43 -8.96
CA CYS A 14 -6.71 -6.09 -7.80
C CYS A 14 -5.28 -5.64 -8.10
N CYS A 15 -4.74 -4.89 -7.15
CA CYS A 15 -3.38 -4.41 -7.08
C CYS A 15 -2.83 -4.68 -5.68
N TYR A 16 -1.82 -5.53 -5.58
CA TYR A 16 -1.13 -5.81 -4.33
C TYR A 16 0.08 -4.87 -4.18
N LEU A 17 -0.01 -3.90 -3.27
CA LEU A 17 1.09 -3.02 -2.89
C LEU A 17 2.06 -3.79 -1.98
N SER A 18 3.11 -4.34 -2.60
CA SER A 18 4.07 -5.24 -1.96
C SER A 18 5.06 -4.49 -1.07
N ASP A 19 5.60 -3.37 -1.55
CA ASP A 19 6.54 -2.54 -0.80
C ASP A 19 6.10 -1.07 -0.86
N LEU A 20 6.21 -0.39 0.28
CA LEU A 20 6.13 1.06 0.38
C LEU A 20 7.21 1.50 1.38
N ALA A 21 8.19 2.26 0.91
CA ALA A 21 9.30 2.72 1.74
C ALA A 21 9.63 4.18 1.45
N VAL A 22 9.94 4.93 2.51
CA VAL A 22 10.40 6.33 2.45
C VAL A 22 11.61 6.46 3.36
N ILE A 23 12.65 7.15 2.90
CA ILE A 23 13.85 7.39 3.70
C ILE A 23 13.49 8.11 4.99
N GLN A 24 14.10 7.72 6.11
CA GLN A 24 13.67 8.15 7.45
C GLN A 24 13.54 9.67 7.60
N GLN A 25 14.48 10.42 7.04
CA GLN A 25 14.50 11.89 7.07
C GLN A 25 13.31 12.56 6.35
N HIS A 26 12.59 11.81 5.51
CA HIS A 26 11.45 12.29 4.71
C HIS A 26 10.15 11.54 5.06
N GLN A 27 10.11 10.83 6.18
CA GLN A 27 8.87 10.24 6.70
C GLN A 27 8.00 11.32 7.35
N GLN A 28 6.70 11.03 7.50
CA GLN A 28 5.70 11.90 8.15
C GLN A 28 5.44 13.26 7.48
N VAL A 29 6.09 13.57 6.35
CA VAL A 29 5.83 14.77 5.53
C VAL A 29 4.98 14.49 4.28
N GLY A 30 4.29 13.34 4.23
CA GLY A 30 3.31 13.02 3.19
C GLY A 30 3.83 12.25 1.97
N VAL A 31 5.14 11.97 1.87
CA VAL A 31 5.72 11.24 0.72
C VAL A 31 5.07 9.86 0.52
N GLY A 32 4.86 9.10 1.60
CA GLY A 32 4.24 7.77 1.50
C GLY A 32 2.80 7.84 0.98
N LYS A 33 2.05 8.88 1.33
CA LYS A 33 0.68 9.11 0.83
C LYS A 33 0.70 9.43 -0.66
N GLN A 34 1.62 10.27 -1.10
CA GLN A 34 1.79 10.61 -2.52
C GLN A 34 2.18 9.40 -3.36
N LEU A 35 3.08 8.55 -2.85
CA LEU A 35 3.44 7.30 -3.52
C LEU A 35 2.25 6.36 -3.69
N VAL A 36 1.38 6.24 -2.68
CA VAL A 36 0.13 5.47 -2.78
C VAL A 36 -0.81 6.10 -3.81
N GLN A 37 -0.99 7.42 -3.78
CA GLN A 37 -1.84 8.12 -4.74
C GLN A 37 -1.39 7.86 -6.19
N HIS A 38 -0.08 7.90 -6.46
CA HIS A 38 0.45 7.58 -7.80
C HIS A 38 0.16 6.13 -8.22
N VAL A 39 0.09 5.19 -7.28
CA VAL A 39 -0.34 3.82 -7.59
C VAL A 39 -1.83 3.80 -7.93
N GLN A 40 -2.68 4.47 -7.14
CA GLN A 40 -4.12 4.57 -7.38
C GLN A 40 -4.42 5.21 -8.74
N ASP A 41 -3.80 6.34 -9.05
CA ASP A 41 -3.96 7.05 -10.32
C ASP A 41 -3.60 6.17 -11.53
N ARG A 42 -2.68 5.21 -11.34
CA ARG A 42 -2.21 4.32 -12.42
C ARG A 42 -3.08 3.08 -12.61
N ILE A 43 -3.68 2.56 -11.53
CA ILE A 43 -4.53 1.36 -11.61
C ILE A 43 -6.00 1.71 -11.85
N GLY A 44 -6.42 2.94 -11.54
CA GLY A 44 -7.79 3.41 -11.66
C GLY A 44 -8.72 2.93 -10.52
N ASP A 45 -9.90 3.53 -10.45
CA ASP A 45 -10.85 3.34 -9.34
C ASP A 45 -11.52 1.97 -9.32
N GLU A 46 -11.55 1.28 -10.46
CA GLU A 46 -12.15 -0.07 -10.59
C GLU A 46 -11.22 -1.19 -10.06
N CYS A 47 -9.96 -0.87 -9.73
CA CYS A 47 -8.98 -1.84 -9.26
C CYS A 47 -8.80 -1.76 -7.73
N CYS A 48 -9.01 -2.89 -7.03
CA CYS A 48 -8.84 -2.96 -5.59
C CYS A 48 -7.35 -2.85 -5.19
N LEU A 49 -6.96 -1.80 -4.47
CA LEU A 49 -5.61 -1.67 -3.90
C LEU A 49 -5.54 -2.28 -2.50
N LEU A 50 -4.70 -3.31 -2.31
CA LEU A 50 -4.57 -4.02 -1.03
C LEU A 50 -3.11 -4.30 -0.65
N LEU A 51 -2.87 -4.56 0.64
CA LEU A 51 -1.54 -4.80 1.19
C LEU A 51 -1.58 -5.61 2.50
N LEU A 52 -0.42 -6.14 2.90
CA LEU A 52 -0.19 -6.66 4.24
C LEU A 52 0.70 -5.67 5.00
N ALA A 53 0.12 -4.97 5.96
CA ALA A 53 0.84 -3.95 6.72
C ALA A 53 1.86 -4.58 7.68
N ALA A 54 3.04 -3.98 7.79
CA ALA A 54 3.97 -4.30 8.87
C ALA A 54 3.37 -3.86 10.22
N PRO A 55 3.72 -4.51 11.35
CA PRO A 55 3.15 -4.18 12.67
C PRO A 55 3.22 -2.69 13.03
N GLY A 56 4.33 -2.01 12.72
CA GLY A 56 4.52 -0.58 12.99
C GLY A 56 3.76 0.37 12.04
N ALA A 57 3.12 -0.15 10.99
CA ALA A 57 2.39 0.63 9.99
C ALA A 57 0.86 0.41 10.06
N MET A 58 0.36 -0.36 11.03
CA MET A 58 -1.08 -0.65 11.15
C MET A 58 -1.95 0.61 11.32
N ASP A 59 -1.43 1.63 12.02
CA ASP A 59 -2.15 2.90 12.22
C ASP A 59 -1.92 3.91 11.09
N TYR A 60 -1.00 3.62 10.16
CA TYR A 60 -0.67 4.52 9.06
C TYR A 60 -1.70 4.43 7.94
N TYR A 61 -2.03 3.22 7.49
CA TYR A 61 -2.88 3.01 6.31
C TYR A 61 -4.31 3.57 6.46
N PRO A 62 -4.98 3.45 7.62
CA PRO A 62 -6.27 4.12 7.84
C PRO A 62 -6.22 5.64 7.67
N LYS A 63 -5.11 6.28 8.05
CA LYS A 63 -4.94 7.75 7.93
C LYS A 63 -4.82 8.23 6.48
N ILE A 64 -4.54 7.32 5.55
CA ILE A 64 -4.39 7.63 4.13
C ILE A 64 -5.49 6.99 3.27
N GLY A 65 -6.58 6.53 3.87
CA GLY A 65 -7.80 6.12 3.15
C GLY A 65 -7.95 4.61 2.92
N PHE A 66 -7.09 3.77 3.49
CA PHE A 66 -7.34 2.32 3.48
C PHE A 66 -8.32 1.92 4.57
N GLU A 67 -9.19 0.97 4.23
CA GLU A 67 -10.01 0.25 5.19
C GLU A 67 -9.39 -1.10 5.54
N LYS A 68 -9.71 -1.63 6.73
CA LYS A 68 -9.32 -3.00 7.08
C LYS A 68 -10.21 -3.97 6.30
N ALA A 69 -9.58 -4.98 5.69
CA ALA A 69 -10.31 -6.02 4.98
C ALA A 69 -10.87 -7.06 5.97
N GLU A 70 -12.19 -7.10 6.12
CA GLU A 70 -12.90 -8.08 6.98
C GLU A 70 -13.18 -9.41 6.25
N ASN A 71 -12.90 -9.47 4.95
CA ASN A 71 -13.18 -10.61 4.06
C ASN A 71 -11.90 -11.26 3.48
N ALA A 72 -10.76 -11.07 4.13
CA ALA A 72 -9.47 -11.60 3.69
C ALA A 72 -9.11 -12.91 4.39
N PHE A 73 -8.60 -13.88 3.62
CA PHE A 73 -8.00 -15.12 4.12
C PHE A 73 -6.55 -15.20 3.68
N LEU A 74 -5.65 -15.65 4.56
CA LEU A 74 -4.23 -15.73 4.26
C LEU A 74 -3.62 -17.05 4.75
N ILE A 75 -2.72 -17.60 3.94
CA ILE A 75 -1.78 -18.64 4.38
C ILE A 75 -0.47 -17.93 4.68
N LYS A 76 -0.03 -17.97 5.94
CA LYS A 76 1.22 -17.32 6.34
C LYS A 76 2.41 -17.98 5.63
N ARG A 77 3.39 -17.15 5.27
CA ARG A 77 4.70 -17.64 4.85
C ARG A 77 5.32 -18.44 5.99
N LYS A 78 6.03 -19.52 5.64
CA LYS A 78 6.77 -20.33 6.61
C LYS A 78 8.09 -19.67 7.05
N GLN A 79 8.54 -18.65 6.30
CA GLN A 79 9.78 -17.89 6.48
C GLN A 79 9.59 -16.45 6.02
#